data_AF-A0A377C1V6-F1
#
_entry.id   AF-A0A377C1V6-F1
#
_cell.length_a   1.000
_cell.length_b   1.000
_cell.length_c   1.000
_cell.angle_alpha   90.00
_cell.angle_beta   90.00
_cell.angle_gamma   90.00
#
_symmetry.space_group_name_H-M   'P 1'
#
loop_
_entity.id
_entity.type
_entity.pdbx_description
1 polymer ?
#
loop_
_entity_poly.entity_id
_entity_poly.type
_entity_poly.pdbx_seq_one_letter_code
_entity_poly.pdbx_strand_id
1 'polypeptide(L)' 'MKQKVRIFSCTPASWEKRIYNEISKEAWAQWQHKQTMLINEKKLNMMNAEHRKLLEQEMVNFLFEG' A
#
# COMPACT_ATOMS: atom_id res chain seq x y z
N MET A 1 -11.57 25.02 11.43
CA MET A 1 -11.47 24.41 12.78
C MET A 1 -11.25 22.91 12.59
N LYS A 2 -10.14 22.34 13.09
CA LYS A 2 -9.79 20.92 12.90
C LYS A 2 -10.24 20.13 14.14
N GLN A 3 -11.23 19.26 13.99
CA GLN A 3 -11.75 18.45 15.11
C GLN A 3 -10.75 17.34 15.45
N LYS A 4 -10.25 17.37 16.69
CA LYS A 4 -9.30 16.42 17.29
C LYS A 4 -10.09 15.21 17.80
N VAL A 5 -9.97 14.05 17.14
CA VAL A 5 -10.52 12.77 17.65
C VAL A 5 -9.44 12.04 18.43
N ARG A 6 -9.74 11.77 19.71
CA ARG A 6 -8.92 10.99 20.63
C ARG A 6 -8.84 9.54 20.15
N ILE A 7 -7.62 9.04 20.04
CA ILE A 7 -7.30 7.65 19.68
C ILE A 7 -7.20 6.84 20.96
N PHE A 8 -8.23 6.07 21.26
CA PHE A 8 -8.13 4.88 22.10
C PHE A 8 -8.76 3.74 21.33
N SER A 9 -8.04 2.61 21.27
CA SER A 9 -8.51 1.26 20.86
C SER A 9 -8.29 0.86 19.39
N CYS A 10 -7.13 0.23 19.16
CA CYS A 10 -6.99 -1.04 18.44
C CYS A 10 -8.06 -1.38 17.37
N THR A 11 -7.88 -0.88 16.14
CA THR A 11 -8.56 -1.32 14.91
C THR A 11 -7.65 -1.00 13.71
N PRO A 12 -7.79 -1.70 12.55
CA PRO A 12 -6.92 -1.54 11.35
C PRO A 12 -6.76 -0.10 10.84
N ALA A 13 -7.59 0.83 11.28
CA ALA A 13 -7.49 2.26 11.01
C ALA A 13 -6.15 2.93 11.38
N SER A 14 -5.27 2.30 12.18
CA SER A 14 -4.01 2.92 12.64
C SER A 14 -2.86 2.86 11.63
N TRP A 15 -2.76 1.80 10.82
CA TRP A 15 -1.78 1.72 9.72
C TRP A 15 -2.31 2.42 8.47
N GLU A 16 -3.62 2.29 8.20
CA GLU A 16 -4.32 2.97 7.11
C GLU A 16 -4.18 4.50 7.21
N LYS A 17 -4.22 5.07 8.43
CA LYS A 17 -3.99 6.51 8.65
C LYS A 17 -2.55 6.96 8.39
N ARG A 18 -1.53 6.10 8.54
CA ARG A 18 -0.14 6.46 8.23
C ARG A 18 0.11 6.43 6.73
N ILE A 19 -0.38 5.39 6.05
CA ILE A 19 -0.34 5.28 4.59
C ILE A 19 -1.07 6.47 3.96
N TYR A 20 -2.26 6.84 4.44
CA TYR A 20 -3.04 7.94 3.87
C TYR A 20 -2.41 9.34 4.09
N ASN A 21 -1.57 9.52 5.11
CA ASN A 21 -0.99 10.82 5.44
C ASN A 21 0.34 11.08 4.73
N GLU A 22 1.06 10.02 4.34
CA GLU A 22 2.34 10.11 3.60
C GLU A 22 2.17 9.78 2.11
N ILE A 23 1.19 8.95 1.74
CA ILE A 23 0.93 8.53 0.35
C ILE A 23 -0.36 9.17 -0.15
N SER A 24 -0.26 9.95 -1.23
CA SER A 24 -1.41 10.56 -1.87
C SER A 24 -2.33 9.49 -2.48
N LYS A 25 -3.65 9.76 -2.54
CA LYS A 25 -4.61 8.88 -3.25
C LYS A 25 -4.20 8.61 -4.70
N GLU A 26 -3.52 9.56 -5.33
CA GLU A 26 -3.03 9.45 -6.69
C GLU A 26 -1.85 8.46 -6.78
N ALA A 27 -0.90 8.53 -5.84
CA ALA A 27 0.22 7.58 -5.77
C ALA A 27 -0.27 6.14 -5.52
N TRP A 28 -1.29 5.98 -4.67
CA TRP A 28 -1.93 4.68 -4.47
C TRP A 28 -2.60 4.15 -5.75
N ALA A 29 -3.33 5.01 -6.48
CA ALA A 29 -3.95 4.61 -7.75
C ALA A 29 -2.90 4.21 -8.81
N GLN A 30 -1.77 4.92 -8.87
CA GLN A 30 -0.65 4.56 -9.73
C GLN A 30 -0.03 3.22 -9.32
N TRP A 31 0.14 2.98 -8.02
CA TRP A 31 0.62 1.68 -7.52
C TRP A 31 -0.32 0.54 -7.93
N GLN A 32 -1.64 0.69 -7.77
CA GLN A 32 -2.59 -0.36 -8.17
C GLN A 32 -2.49 -0.71 -9.67
N HIS A 33 -2.25 0.29 -10.52
CA HIS A 33 -2.01 0.07 -11.95
C HIS A 33 -0.70 -0.70 -12.19
N LYS A 34 0.39 -0.28 -11.54
CA LYS A 34 1.70 -0.95 -11.62
C LYS A 34 1.66 -2.38 -11.08
N GLN A 35 0.98 -2.61 -9.96
CA GLN A 35 0.76 -3.94 -9.38
C GLN A 35 0.08 -4.86 -10.40
N THR A 36 -0.96 -4.37 -11.09
CA THR A 36 -1.67 -5.16 -12.11
C THR A 36 -0.75 -5.52 -13.28
N MET A 37 0.09 -4.59 -13.75
CA MET A 37 1.10 -4.86 -14.77
C MET A 37 2.11 -5.92 -14.31
N LEU A 38 2.65 -5.76 -13.10
CA LEU A 38 3.63 -6.70 -12.52
C LEU A 38 3.06 -8.11 -12.37
N ILE A 39 1.80 -8.25 -11.96
CA ILE A 39 1.13 -9.55 -11.86
C ILE A 39 1.05 -10.23 -13.22
N ASN A 40 0.70 -9.49 -14.27
CA ASN A 40 0.54 -10.04 -15.61
C ASN A 40 1.90 -10.36 -16.27
N GLU A 41 2.88 -9.46 -16.17
CA GLU A 41 4.22 -9.66 -16.76
C GLU A 41 4.99 -10.78 -16.08
N LYS A 42 5.09 -10.74 -14.75
CA LYS A 42 5.85 -11.73 -13.97
C LYS A 42 5.03 -12.99 -13.67
N LYS A 43 3.77 -13.07 -14.16
CA LYS A 43 2.79 -14.16 -13.91
C LYS A 43 2.68 -14.51 -12.43
N LEU A 44 2.56 -13.47 -11.60
CA LEU A 44 2.58 -13.63 -10.14
C LEU A 44 1.29 -14.26 -9.65
N ASN A 45 1.44 -15.38 -8.96
CA ASN A 45 0.34 -15.99 -8.22
C ASN A 45 0.24 -15.42 -6.79
N MET A 46 -0.87 -14.75 -6.49
CA MET A 46 -1.17 -14.21 -5.16
C MET A 46 -1.30 -15.26 -4.05
N MET A 47 -1.46 -16.55 -4.40
CA MET A 47 -1.46 -17.65 -3.44
C MET A 47 -0.03 -18.03 -3.00
N ASN A 48 0.99 -17.72 -3.80
CA ASN A 48 2.39 -17.98 -3.44
C ASN A 48 2.91 -16.86 -2.51
N ALA A 49 3.45 -17.26 -1.35
CA ALA A 49 4.02 -16.34 -0.36
C ALA A 49 5.23 -15.55 -0.89
N GLU A 50 6.05 -16.14 -1.76
CA GLU A 50 7.22 -15.46 -2.33
C GLU A 50 6.80 -14.34 -3.29
N HIS A 51 5.77 -14.57 -4.10
CA HIS A 51 5.25 -13.56 -5.01
C HIS A 51 4.59 -12.40 -4.27
N ARG A 52 3.90 -12.69 -3.15
CA ARG A 52 3.36 -11.63 -2.27
C ARG A 52 4.47 -10.78 -1.67
N LYS A 53 5.56 -11.39 -1.19
CA LYS A 53 6.73 -10.66 -0.67
C LYS A 53 7.36 -9.77 -1.74
N LEU A 54 7.49 -10.26 -2.96
CA LEU A 54 8.04 -9.48 -4.08
C LEU A 54 7.14 -8.26 -4.40
N LEU A 55 5.82 -8.44 -4.43
CA LEU A 55 4.89 -7.34 -4.64
C LEU A 55 4.92 -6.31 -3.51
N GLU A 56 5.06 -6.76 -2.26
CA GLU A 56 5.18 -5.88 -1.10
C GLU A 56 6.49 -5.07 -1.15
N GLN A 57 7.61 -5.69 -1.54
CA GLN A 57 8.88 -4.98 -1.73
C GLN A 57 8.77 -3.93 -2.84
N GLU A 58 8.19 -4.28 -3.98
CA GLU A 58 7.97 -3.33 -5.08
C GLU A 58 7.01 -2.20 -4.68
N MET A 59 6.00 -2.48 -3.85
CA MET A 59 5.10 -1.48 -3.30
C MET A 59 5.84 -0.49 -2.42
N VAL A 60 6.64 -1.00 -1.48
CA VAL A 60 7.40 -0.17 -0.54
C VAL A 60 8.39 0.71 -1.32
N ASN A 61 9.11 0.13 -2.27
CA ASN A 61 10.04 0.86 -3.12
C ASN A 61 9.33 1.96 -3.93
N PHE A 62 8.16 1.65 -4.52
CA PHE A 62 7.40 2.61 -5.33
C PHE A 62 6.76 3.73 -4.52
N LEU A 63 6.29 3.46 -3.30
CA LEU A 63 5.52 4.41 -2.49
C LEU A 63 6.35 5.18 -1.46
N PHE A 64 7.53 4.69 -1.07
CA PHE A 64 8.34 5.27 0.00
C PHE A 64 9.79 5.57 -0.38
N GLU A 65 10.38 4.88 -1.37
CA GLU A 65 11.77 5.14 -1.83
C GLU A 65 11.82 5.90 -3.17
N GLY A 66 10.67 6.36 -3.68
CA GLY A 66 10.52 7.16 -4.91
C GLY A 66 10.44 8.66 -4.67
#